data_AF-A0A8S3WEL1-F1
#
_entry.id   AF-A0A8S3WEL1-F1
#
_cell.length_a   1.000
_cell.length_b   1.000
_cell.length_c   1.000
_cell.angle_alpha   90.00
_cell.angle_beta   90.00
_cell.angle_gamma   90.00
#
_symmetry.space_group_name_H-M   'P 1'
#
loop_
_entity.id
_entity.type
_entity.pdbx_description
1 polymer ?
#
loop_
_entity_poly.entity_id
_entity_poly.type
_entity_poly.pdbx_seq_one_letter_code
_entity_poly.pdbx_strand_id
1 'polypeptide(L)'
;MDLADFELSQEDLQEIETLEFNALQTSFRDISSDDESENLHVPKKSRRMVINSDSESDSVKDFVLQNLPTSSNTYTKWKNPTGCTARVIPFTEPTGMKFPFSRDLSQGDPEDFYSLLVDDSLFEIIAEQSNLFATQSFGDKDFKPCSRSHTWQPTDKHEIKRFFGLILFMGLVKLPSISDYWSTDDIFQQPFPRTVMTRNRFELLLQYLHFADNYNLNPNDRIGKIRYLVNLLNDKFKAYYAPKVELCVDESMIPFRGRVTFRQYNKSKRHKYGIKLFKVCTNPGYTLKIQVYSGKNIDIENNTPTKIVLSLCDELLNKGHTIATDNWYTSLELAYELLKNDTHFLGTVRKNRKYFPRKVVEANLKRGEFVAQENDCGITVLKWKDKRDVLMLSTKHTDKFTRLNVRGKAVQKPAMVIDYNKCKASVDMSDQMTAYSTPLRKTVKWYRKLAIELLLNTAVVNALIMYKETTKKNISVVDYRKNLVQYLTKSGRPETGNLALELRPKRRKHELVKK
;
A
#
# COMPACT_ATOMS: atom_id res chain seq x y z
N MET A 1 31.21 3.03 -11.39
CA MET A 1 30.92 4.43 -11.73
C MET A 1 29.47 4.67 -11.32
N ASP A 2 29.30 5.47 -10.28
CA ASP A 2 28.21 5.34 -9.29
C ASP A 2 26.80 5.55 -9.85
N LEU A 3 25.97 4.51 -9.70
CA LEU A 3 24.51 4.60 -9.69
C LEU A 3 24.09 5.14 -8.32
N ALA A 4 24.16 6.46 -8.15
CA ALA A 4 23.54 7.12 -7.01
C ALA A 4 22.05 7.30 -7.33
N ASP A 5 21.24 6.37 -6.81
CA ASP A 5 19.80 6.50 -6.74
C ASP A 5 19.41 7.84 -6.09
N PHE A 6 18.28 8.38 -6.53
CA PHE A 6 17.65 9.58 -5.99
C PHE A 6 17.24 9.34 -4.53
N GLU A 7 18.20 9.45 -3.61
CA GLU A 7 17.92 9.59 -2.19
C GLU A 7 17.33 10.99 -1.96
N LEU A 8 16.09 11.02 -1.45
CA LEU A 8 15.53 12.20 -0.82
C LEU A 8 16.56 12.75 0.16
N SER A 9 16.96 14.00 -0.03
CA SER A 9 17.82 14.66 0.93
C SER A 9 17.07 14.79 2.26
N GLN A 10 17.79 14.95 3.37
CA GLN A 10 17.18 15.28 4.67
C GLN A 10 16.30 16.53 4.59
N GLU A 11 16.56 17.43 3.64
CA GLU A 11 15.74 18.60 3.35
C GLU A 11 14.45 18.24 2.59
N ASP A 12 14.47 17.26 1.68
CA ASP A 12 13.28 16.74 0.99
C ASP A 12 12.39 15.93 1.95
N LEU A 13 13.00 15.13 2.84
CA LEU A 13 12.30 14.41 3.90
C LEU A 13 11.64 15.39 4.87
N GLN A 14 12.31 16.49 5.20
CA GLN A 14 11.75 17.52 6.07
C GLN A 14 10.71 18.41 5.37
N GLU A 15 10.78 18.58 4.05
CA GLU A 15 9.75 19.26 3.25
C GLU A 15 8.50 18.38 3.11
N ILE A 16 8.68 17.06 2.95
CA ILE A 16 7.62 16.07 3.09
C ILE A 16 7.05 16.14 4.51
N GLU A 17 7.87 16.13 5.57
CA GLU A 17 7.40 16.33 6.95
C GLU A 17 6.72 17.68 7.14
N THR A 18 7.09 18.74 6.41
CA THR A 18 6.44 20.07 6.53
C THR A 18 5.12 20.12 5.76
N LEU A 19 5.01 19.42 4.63
CA LEU A 19 3.77 19.24 3.88
C LEU A 19 2.82 18.28 4.61
N GLU A 20 3.36 17.20 5.19
CA GLU A 20 2.70 16.33 6.16
C GLU A 20 2.30 17.14 7.38
N PHE A 21 3.17 17.97 7.97
CA PHE A 21 2.86 18.81 9.14
C PHE A 21 1.83 19.88 8.83
N ASN A 22 1.79 20.46 7.63
CA ASN A 22 0.74 21.40 7.22
C ASN A 22 -0.58 20.69 6.89
N ALA A 23 -0.54 19.47 6.36
CA ALA A 23 -1.71 18.60 6.23
C ALA A 23 -2.19 18.08 7.62
N LEU A 24 -1.27 17.93 8.57
CA LEU A 24 -1.47 17.56 9.96
C LEU A 24 -1.67 18.79 10.87
N GLN A 25 -1.56 20.03 10.39
CA GLN A 25 -1.92 21.21 11.19
C GLN A 25 -3.44 21.31 11.37
N THR A 26 -4.20 20.54 10.59
CA THR A 26 -5.60 20.20 10.87
C THR A 26 -5.79 18.99 11.79
N SER A 27 -4.74 18.26 12.20
CA SER A 27 -4.83 17.12 13.12
C SER A 27 -3.49 16.79 13.80
N PHE A 28 -3.43 16.98 15.14
CA PHE A 28 -2.44 16.48 16.12
C PHE A 28 -1.42 17.48 16.68
N ARG A 29 -1.63 17.81 17.97
CA ARG A 29 -0.57 17.93 18.98
C ARG A 29 -0.48 16.58 19.73
N ASP A 30 0.74 16.26 20.14
CA ASP A 30 1.17 15.22 21.10
C ASP A 30 1.26 13.77 20.62
N ILE A 31 2.46 13.37 20.16
CA ILE A 31 3.03 12.03 20.36
C ILE A 31 4.53 12.18 20.65
N SER A 32 4.96 11.68 21.82
CA SER A 32 6.37 11.58 22.23
C SER A 32 7.07 10.42 21.52
N SER A 33 8.35 10.62 21.23
CA SER A 33 9.31 9.58 20.83
C SER A 33 9.44 8.51 21.91
N ASP A 34 9.75 7.28 21.50
CA ASP A 34 10.86 6.48 22.06
C ASP A 34 11.02 5.14 21.31
N ASP A 35 12.15 4.49 21.60
CA ASP A 35 13.14 3.98 20.66
C ASP A 35 13.07 2.49 20.27
N GLU A 36 13.98 2.20 19.33
CA GLU A 36 14.46 0.90 18.86
C GLU A 36 14.63 -0.22 19.91
N SER A 37 14.43 -1.46 19.48
CA SER A 37 15.52 -2.42 19.22
C SER A 37 14.97 -3.84 19.06
N GLU A 38 15.62 -4.64 18.23
CA GLU A 38 15.82 -6.07 18.53
C GLU A 38 16.91 -6.65 17.61
N ASN A 39 18.11 -6.75 18.18
CA ASN A 39 19.16 -7.67 17.76
C ASN A 39 18.65 -9.11 17.89
N LEU A 40 19.09 -10.04 17.03
CA LEU A 40 19.44 -11.41 17.46
C LEU A 40 20.15 -12.25 16.39
N HIS A 41 20.98 -13.13 16.95
CA HIS A 41 22.01 -14.02 16.42
C HIS A 41 21.58 -15.00 15.32
N VAL A 42 22.54 -15.34 14.45
CA VAL A 42 22.40 -16.31 13.35
C VAL A 42 22.91 -17.69 13.78
N PRO A 43 22.12 -18.78 13.65
CA PRO A 43 22.68 -20.13 13.64
C PRO A 43 23.29 -20.47 12.27
N LYS A 44 24.46 -21.11 12.29
CA LYS A 44 25.30 -21.44 11.12
C LYS A 44 24.71 -22.54 10.22
N LYS A 45 24.89 -22.27 8.91
CA LYS A 45 25.13 -23.15 7.74
C LYS A 45 24.21 -24.36 7.49
N SER A 46 23.43 -24.27 6.40
CA SER A 46 23.50 -25.27 5.32
C SER A 46 23.08 -24.68 3.96
N ARG A 47 23.98 -24.87 2.99
CA ARG A 47 23.93 -24.69 1.52
C ARG A 47 23.18 -23.47 0.95
N ARG A 48 23.97 -22.40 0.71
CA ARG A 48 23.65 -21.30 -0.22
C ARG A 48 23.50 -21.84 -1.64
N MET A 49 22.32 -21.73 -2.23
CA MET A 49 22.24 -21.40 -3.66
C MET A 49 22.32 -19.88 -3.76
N VAL A 50 23.49 -19.39 -4.18
CA VAL A 50 23.67 -18.00 -4.58
C VAL A 50 23.13 -17.90 -6.00
N ILE A 51 21.91 -17.39 -6.14
CA ILE A 51 21.51 -16.81 -7.41
C ILE A 51 21.93 -15.34 -7.32
N ASN A 52 23.02 -15.02 -8.01
CA ASN A 52 23.36 -13.63 -8.28
C ASN A 52 22.18 -13.02 -9.04
N SER A 53 21.52 -12.02 -8.43
CA SER A 53 20.65 -11.13 -9.17
C SER A 53 21.56 -10.14 -9.85
N ASP A 54 21.81 -10.38 -11.13
CA ASP A 54 22.49 -9.43 -11.99
C ASP A 54 21.80 -8.07 -11.91
N SER A 55 22.65 -7.07 -11.78
CA SER A 55 22.40 -5.66 -12.04
C SER A 55 21.52 -5.50 -13.26
N GLU A 56 20.54 -4.59 -13.17
CA GLU A 56 19.62 -4.21 -14.23
C GLU A 56 20.39 -3.90 -15.54
N SER A 57 20.44 -4.87 -16.44
CA SER A 57 20.75 -4.66 -17.84
C SER A 57 19.44 -4.64 -18.61
N ASP A 58 19.09 -3.45 -19.10
CA ASP A 58 18.04 -3.27 -20.10
C ASP A 58 18.47 -3.96 -21.39
N SER A 59 18.13 -5.23 -21.53
CA SER A 59 18.15 -5.93 -22.82
C SER A 59 16.73 -6.34 -23.21
N VAL A 60 15.88 -5.35 -23.47
CA VAL A 60 14.67 -5.55 -24.27
C VAL A 60 14.98 -4.99 -25.66
N LYS A 61 15.33 -5.91 -26.57
CA LYS A 61 15.53 -5.65 -28.00
C LYS A 61 14.20 -5.28 -28.66
N ASP A 62 14.17 -4.10 -29.28
CA ASP A 62 13.55 -3.72 -30.57
C ASP A 62 12.17 -4.20 -31.04
N PHE A 63 11.38 -4.95 -30.26
CA PHE A 63 10.18 -5.60 -30.80
C PHE A 63 8.88 -4.75 -30.78
N VAL A 64 8.87 -3.55 -30.18
CA VAL A 64 7.63 -2.74 -30.03
C VAL A 64 7.68 -1.40 -30.77
N LEU A 65 8.79 -1.06 -31.42
CA LEU A 65 8.94 0.21 -32.15
C LEU A 65 8.19 0.26 -33.50
N GLN A 66 7.51 -0.81 -33.92
CA GLN A 66 6.79 -0.85 -35.20
C GLN A 66 5.42 -0.14 -35.18
N ASN A 67 4.89 0.25 -34.02
CA ASN A 67 3.59 0.92 -33.91
C ASN A 67 3.67 2.40 -33.48
N LEU A 68 4.87 2.98 -33.43
CA LEU A 68 5.01 4.44 -33.44
C LEU A 68 4.81 4.92 -34.88
N PRO A 69 3.97 5.95 -35.14
CA PRO A 69 3.82 6.48 -36.49
C PRO A 69 5.20 6.83 -37.06
N THR A 70 5.51 6.27 -38.23
CA THR A 70 6.78 6.39 -38.99
C THR A 70 7.01 7.82 -39.52
N SER A 71 6.88 8.83 -38.66
CA SER A 71 7.26 10.22 -38.87
C SER A 71 8.27 10.60 -37.79
N SER A 72 9.48 10.08 -37.92
CA SER A 72 10.57 10.21 -36.93
C SER A 72 11.11 11.63 -36.70
N ASN A 73 10.49 12.66 -37.28
CA ASN A 73 10.95 14.05 -37.24
C ASN A 73 10.07 15.02 -36.44
N THR A 74 8.91 14.60 -35.92
CA THR A 74 8.00 15.46 -35.15
C THR A 74 8.14 15.31 -33.64
N TYR A 75 8.57 14.16 -33.14
CA TYR A 75 8.60 13.84 -31.70
C TYR A 75 9.86 14.30 -30.93
N THR A 76 10.85 14.86 -31.62
CA THR A 76 12.19 15.17 -31.07
C THR A 76 12.62 16.62 -31.28
N LYS A 77 11.74 17.47 -31.79
CA LYS A 77 12.00 18.91 -31.90
C LYS A 77 11.80 19.56 -30.54
N TRP A 78 12.90 20.04 -29.99
CA TRP A 78 12.95 20.71 -28.69
C TRP A 78 13.24 22.20 -28.88
N LYS A 79 12.38 23.06 -28.34
CA LYS A 79 12.49 24.51 -28.37
C LYS A 79 12.49 25.08 -26.95
N ASN A 80 12.76 26.37 -26.82
CA ASN A 80 12.59 27.04 -25.53
C ASN A 80 11.11 26.97 -25.13
N PRO A 81 10.79 26.73 -23.85
CA PRO A 81 9.40 26.68 -23.39
C PRO A 81 8.70 28.00 -23.72
N THR A 82 7.58 27.92 -24.44
CA THR A 82 6.75 29.11 -24.71
C THR A 82 5.47 29.08 -23.91
N GLY A 83 5.11 27.91 -23.36
CA GLY A 83 3.88 27.70 -22.59
C GLY A 83 2.60 27.77 -23.42
N CYS A 84 2.71 27.98 -24.73
CA CYS A 84 1.59 28.04 -25.66
C CYS A 84 1.07 26.65 -26.06
N THR A 85 1.83 25.58 -25.79
CA THR A 85 1.50 24.20 -26.23
C THR A 85 0.99 23.30 -25.10
N ALA A 86 0.98 23.76 -23.84
CA ALA A 86 0.39 22.99 -22.75
C ALA A 86 -1.13 22.90 -22.95
N ARG A 87 -1.62 21.77 -23.48
CA ARG A 87 -3.06 21.48 -23.55
C ARG A 87 -3.61 21.44 -22.13
N VAL A 88 -4.35 22.46 -21.71
CA VAL A 88 -5.05 22.43 -20.42
C VAL A 88 -6.24 21.48 -20.55
N ILE A 89 -6.02 20.22 -20.19
CA ILE A 89 -7.07 19.23 -20.08
C ILE A 89 -7.80 19.49 -18.75
N PRO A 90 -9.10 19.87 -18.75
CA PRO A 90 -9.84 20.13 -17.54
C PRO A 90 -10.13 18.83 -16.80
N PHE A 91 -10.07 18.88 -15.47
CA PHE A 91 -10.53 17.79 -14.62
C PHE A 91 -12.06 17.80 -14.53
N THR A 92 -12.71 16.67 -14.77
CA THR A 92 -14.18 16.60 -14.96
C THR A 92 -14.94 15.80 -13.91
N GLU A 93 -14.24 15.14 -12.99
CA GLU A 93 -14.86 14.20 -12.05
C GLU A 93 -15.16 14.83 -10.68
N PRO A 94 -16.16 14.31 -9.94
CA PRO A 94 -16.29 14.63 -8.51
C PRO A 94 -15.12 14.07 -7.71
N THR A 95 -14.92 14.58 -6.49
CA THR A 95 -13.86 14.11 -5.57
C THR A 95 -14.43 13.78 -4.19
N GLY A 96 -13.73 12.91 -3.46
CA GLY A 96 -14.13 12.46 -2.13
C GLY A 96 -15.14 11.32 -2.18
N MET A 97 -15.82 11.10 -1.06
CA MET A 97 -16.80 10.02 -0.95
C MET A 97 -17.99 10.23 -1.89
N LYS A 98 -18.37 9.17 -2.60
CA LYS A 98 -19.43 9.21 -3.63
C LYS A 98 -20.82 9.29 -3.01
N PHE A 99 -21.75 9.95 -3.71
CA PHE A 99 -23.17 9.96 -3.37
C PHE A 99 -23.81 8.59 -3.66
N PRO A 100 -24.80 8.10 -2.87
CA PRO A 100 -25.40 8.75 -1.69
C PRO A 100 -24.61 8.56 -0.39
N PHE A 101 -23.56 7.73 -0.39
CA PHE A 101 -22.84 7.34 0.83
C PHE A 101 -22.27 8.52 1.62
N SER A 102 -21.78 9.57 0.94
CA SER A 102 -21.29 10.78 1.60
C SER A 102 -22.35 11.52 2.42
N ARG A 103 -23.62 11.47 1.99
CA ARG A 103 -24.75 12.03 2.74
C ARG A 103 -25.14 11.08 3.87
N ASP A 104 -25.33 9.81 3.53
CA ASP A 104 -25.90 8.82 4.43
C ASP A 104 -24.97 8.52 5.62
N LEU A 105 -23.64 8.64 5.43
CA LEU A 105 -22.63 8.46 6.48
C LEU A 105 -22.03 9.76 7.02
N SER A 106 -22.68 10.91 6.79
CA SER A 106 -22.25 12.20 7.34
C SER A 106 -22.13 12.21 8.88
N GLN A 107 -22.91 11.37 9.56
CA GLN A 107 -22.85 11.12 11.00
C GLN A 107 -22.50 9.66 11.35
N GLY A 108 -21.96 8.90 10.39
CA GLY A 108 -21.59 7.51 10.59
C GLY A 108 -20.41 7.33 11.56
N ASP A 109 -20.32 6.13 12.12
CA ASP A 109 -19.25 5.72 13.01
C ASP A 109 -18.09 5.08 12.23
N PRO A 110 -16.87 5.02 12.81
CA PRO A 110 -15.69 4.44 12.17
C PRO A 110 -15.92 3.11 11.45
N GLU A 111 -16.64 2.19 12.07
CA GLU A 111 -16.97 0.87 11.55
C GLU A 111 -17.82 0.88 10.29
N ASP A 112 -18.70 1.87 10.11
CA ASP A 112 -19.58 1.96 8.94
C ASP A 112 -18.75 2.12 7.66
N PHE A 113 -17.71 2.96 7.72
CA PHE A 113 -16.78 3.18 6.61
C PHE A 113 -15.91 1.96 6.32
N TYR A 114 -15.50 1.22 7.35
CA TYR A 114 -14.75 -0.02 7.17
C TYR A 114 -15.65 -1.11 6.57
N SER A 115 -16.90 -1.20 7.01
CA SER A 115 -17.88 -2.16 6.52
C SER A 115 -18.32 -1.93 5.08
N LEU A 116 -18.12 -0.74 4.50
CA LEU A 116 -18.24 -0.55 3.06
C LEU A 116 -17.16 -1.31 2.28
N LEU A 117 -15.92 -1.28 2.77
CA LEU A 117 -14.76 -1.86 2.09
C LEU A 117 -14.59 -3.36 2.39
N VAL A 118 -14.91 -3.75 3.62
CA VAL A 118 -14.82 -5.12 4.13
C VAL A 118 -16.14 -5.49 4.79
N ASP A 119 -17.10 -5.86 3.94
CA ASP A 119 -18.46 -6.19 4.34
C ASP A 119 -18.61 -7.63 4.87
N ASP A 120 -19.81 -7.95 5.35
CA ASP A 120 -20.16 -9.27 5.88
C ASP A 120 -20.06 -10.37 4.82
N SER A 121 -20.31 -10.04 3.54
CA SER A 121 -20.18 -11.00 2.45
C SER A 121 -18.73 -11.43 2.25
N LEU A 122 -17.79 -10.50 2.38
CA LEU A 122 -16.37 -10.80 2.32
C LEU A 122 -15.91 -11.67 3.49
N PHE A 123 -16.39 -11.39 4.70
CA PHE A 123 -16.09 -12.26 5.85
C PHE A 123 -16.70 -13.66 5.72
N GLU A 124 -17.88 -13.78 5.12
CA GLU A 124 -18.51 -15.07 4.81
C GLU A 124 -17.66 -15.87 3.82
N ILE A 125 -17.22 -15.24 2.73
CA ILE A 125 -16.33 -15.89 1.74
C ILE A 125 -15.04 -16.38 2.42
N ILE A 126 -14.43 -15.58 3.30
CA ILE A 126 -13.22 -16.00 4.02
C ILE A 126 -13.51 -17.20 4.93
N ALA A 127 -14.67 -17.24 5.59
CA ALA A 127 -15.09 -18.36 6.43
C ALA A 127 -15.27 -19.63 5.60
N GLU A 128 -16.01 -19.56 4.50
CA GLU A 128 -16.24 -20.66 3.55
C GLU A 128 -14.93 -21.22 3.00
N GLN A 129 -14.03 -20.35 2.50
CA GLN A 129 -12.75 -20.78 1.94
C GLN A 129 -11.81 -21.37 3.01
N SER A 130 -11.89 -20.89 4.25
CA SER A 130 -11.12 -21.46 5.37
C SER A 130 -11.66 -22.83 5.81
N ASN A 131 -12.98 -23.00 5.81
CA ASN A 131 -13.63 -24.30 6.07
C ASN A 131 -13.27 -25.32 5.00
N LEU A 132 -13.37 -24.94 3.73
CA LEU A 132 -12.98 -25.78 2.60
C LEU A 132 -11.50 -26.18 2.70
N PHE A 133 -10.62 -25.23 3.01
CA PHE A 133 -9.20 -25.51 3.18
C PHE A 133 -8.89 -26.48 4.32
N ALA A 134 -9.63 -26.40 5.42
CA ALA A 134 -9.51 -27.35 6.52
C ALA A 134 -9.84 -28.78 6.05
N THR A 135 -10.98 -28.96 5.37
CA THR A 135 -11.38 -30.25 4.79
C THR A 135 -10.35 -30.79 3.80
N GLN A 136 -9.88 -29.95 2.87
CA GLN A 136 -8.82 -30.32 1.91
C GLN A 136 -7.54 -30.77 2.62
N SER A 137 -7.16 -30.07 3.70
CA SER A 137 -5.96 -30.39 4.46
C SER A 137 -6.08 -31.68 5.27
N PHE A 138 -7.30 -32.14 5.55
CA PHE A 138 -7.55 -33.38 6.30
C PHE A 138 -7.48 -34.61 5.41
N GLY A 139 -7.98 -34.53 4.18
CA GLY A 139 -7.91 -35.63 3.22
C GLY A 139 -6.48 -36.02 2.82
N ASP A 140 -5.55 -35.05 2.86
CA ASP A 140 -4.17 -35.24 2.40
C ASP A 140 -3.18 -35.69 3.49
N LYS A 141 -3.60 -35.84 4.77
CA LYS A 141 -2.66 -36.04 5.89
C LYS A 141 -3.16 -36.90 7.04
N ASP A 142 -2.32 -37.85 7.45
CA ASP A 142 -2.38 -38.46 8.78
C ASP A 142 -1.88 -37.47 9.83
N PHE A 143 -2.80 -36.92 10.63
CA PHE A 143 -2.42 -36.13 11.79
C PHE A 143 -1.91 -37.02 12.92
N LYS A 144 -0.98 -36.47 13.71
CA LYS A 144 -0.60 -37.10 14.98
C LYS A 144 -1.85 -37.23 15.87
N PRO A 145 -2.00 -38.29 16.67
CA PRO A 145 -3.22 -38.52 17.49
C PRO A 145 -3.60 -37.33 18.40
N CYS A 146 -2.62 -36.59 18.91
CA CYS A 146 -2.82 -35.42 19.77
C CYS A 146 -2.91 -34.08 18.98
N SER A 147 -3.06 -34.13 17.66
CA SER A 147 -3.15 -32.93 16.84
C SER A 147 -4.42 -32.15 17.16
N ARG A 148 -4.28 -30.84 17.33
CA ARG A 148 -5.43 -29.95 17.50
C ARG A 148 -6.33 -29.92 16.26
N SER A 149 -5.84 -30.36 15.10
CA SER A 149 -6.63 -30.50 13.87
C SER A 149 -7.87 -31.37 14.08
N HIS A 150 -7.82 -32.37 14.97
CA HIS A 150 -8.98 -33.20 15.32
C HIS A 150 -10.11 -32.42 16.02
N THR A 151 -9.81 -31.25 16.57
CA THR A 151 -10.78 -30.38 17.24
C THR A 151 -11.31 -29.26 16.34
N TRP A 152 -10.99 -29.28 15.05
CA TRP A 152 -11.51 -28.30 14.11
C TRP A 152 -13.03 -28.38 14.03
N GLN A 153 -13.66 -27.22 14.15
CA GLN A 153 -15.07 -27.01 13.84
C GLN A 153 -15.15 -25.95 12.76
N PRO A 154 -16.15 -26.03 11.85
CA PRO A 154 -16.39 -24.98 10.88
C PRO A 154 -16.49 -23.60 11.55
N THR A 155 -15.92 -22.59 10.91
CA THR A 155 -16.04 -21.18 11.31
C THR A 155 -17.14 -20.50 10.49
N ASP A 156 -17.62 -19.37 10.98
CA ASP A 156 -18.55 -18.47 10.28
C ASP A 156 -17.95 -17.06 10.14
N LYS A 157 -18.65 -16.15 9.46
CA LYS A 157 -18.24 -14.75 9.33
C LYS A 157 -18.04 -14.03 10.67
N HIS A 158 -18.83 -14.35 11.70
CA HIS A 158 -18.76 -13.68 13.00
C HIS A 158 -17.51 -14.10 13.77
N GLU A 159 -17.13 -15.38 13.73
CA GLU A 159 -15.87 -15.86 14.28
C GLU A 159 -14.65 -15.35 13.50
N ILE A 160 -14.72 -15.27 12.17
CA ILE A 160 -13.67 -14.65 11.36
C ILE A 160 -13.51 -13.16 11.68
N LYS A 161 -14.61 -12.40 11.84
CA LYS A 161 -14.57 -11.01 12.31
C LYS A 161 -13.85 -10.90 13.66
N ARG A 162 -14.24 -11.73 14.65
CA ARG A 162 -13.60 -11.76 15.97
C ARG A 162 -12.11 -12.11 15.89
N PHE A 163 -11.74 -13.07 15.04
CA PHE A 163 -10.36 -13.45 14.78
C PHE A 163 -9.54 -12.29 14.20
N PHE A 164 -10.05 -11.58 13.18
CA PHE A 164 -9.38 -10.41 12.62
C PHE A 164 -9.36 -9.23 13.60
N GLY A 165 -10.39 -9.05 14.42
CA GLY A 165 -10.40 -8.07 15.51
C GLY A 165 -9.28 -8.32 16.52
N LEU A 166 -8.99 -9.58 16.85
CA LEU A 166 -7.81 -9.93 17.67
C LEU A 166 -6.49 -9.68 16.94
N ILE A 167 -6.39 -9.96 15.64
CA ILE A 167 -5.18 -9.63 14.87
C ILE A 167 -4.94 -8.11 14.88
N LEU A 168 -5.99 -7.31 14.72
CA LEU A 168 -5.92 -5.85 14.79
C LEU A 168 -5.50 -5.37 16.19
N PHE A 169 -6.04 -5.99 17.25
CA PHE A 169 -5.61 -5.74 18.64
C PHE A 169 -4.12 -6.03 18.84
N MET A 170 -3.61 -7.12 18.25
CA MET A 170 -2.17 -7.45 18.28
C MET A 170 -1.29 -6.45 17.49
N GLY A 171 -1.90 -5.52 16.75
CA GLY A 171 -1.26 -4.34 16.17
C GLY A 171 -1.06 -3.23 17.19
N LEU A 172 -2.05 -3.01 18.06
CA LEU A 172 -2.06 -2.00 19.12
C LEU A 172 -1.20 -2.43 20.33
N VAL A 173 -1.32 -3.70 20.74
CA VAL A 173 -0.58 -4.26 21.87
C VAL A 173 0.38 -5.31 21.32
N LYS A 174 1.69 -5.06 21.38
CA LYS A 174 2.72 -5.96 20.83
C LYS A 174 3.35 -6.83 21.91
N LEU A 175 3.02 -8.12 21.90
CA LEU A 175 3.68 -9.14 22.73
C LEU A 175 4.64 -10.01 21.88
N PRO A 176 5.69 -10.57 22.52
CA PRO A 176 6.74 -11.34 21.84
C PRO A 176 6.20 -12.54 21.06
N SER A 177 5.30 -13.32 21.66
CA SER A 177 4.69 -14.50 21.03
C SER A 177 3.17 -14.40 20.95
N ILE A 178 2.55 -15.21 20.07
CA ILE A 178 1.08 -15.28 19.95
C ILE A 178 0.48 -15.89 21.24
N SER A 179 1.15 -16.84 21.88
CA SER A 179 0.66 -17.46 23.10
C SER A 179 0.60 -16.49 24.28
N ASP A 180 1.45 -15.47 24.31
CA ASP A 180 1.55 -14.52 25.43
C ASP A 180 0.26 -13.71 25.61
N TYR A 181 -0.50 -13.48 24.53
CA TYR A 181 -1.82 -12.85 24.59
C TYR A 181 -2.85 -13.61 25.44
N TRP A 182 -2.61 -14.90 25.67
CA TRP A 182 -3.40 -15.75 26.55
C TRP A 182 -2.55 -16.28 27.72
N SER A 183 -1.43 -15.64 28.06
CA SER A 183 -0.60 -15.99 29.21
C SER A 183 -1.21 -15.50 30.52
N THR A 184 -1.18 -16.36 31.54
CA THR A 184 -1.57 -16.01 32.93
C THR A 184 -0.37 -15.53 33.74
N ASP A 185 0.80 -15.43 33.12
CA ASP A 185 1.99 -14.84 33.71
C ASP A 185 1.75 -13.35 33.96
N ASP A 186 2.09 -12.87 35.15
CA ASP A 186 1.80 -11.50 35.59
C ASP A 186 2.41 -10.43 34.67
N ILE A 187 3.53 -10.72 34.00
CA ILE A 187 4.21 -9.78 33.08
C ILE A 187 3.41 -9.64 31.77
N PHE A 188 2.85 -10.74 31.27
CA PHE A 188 2.19 -10.78 29.96
C PHE A 188 0.66 -10.81 30.05
N GLN A 189 0.08 -10.87 31.24
CA GLN A 189 -1.35 -11.09 31.41
C GLN A 189 -2.18 -10.03 30.69
N GLN A 190 -2.99 -10.49 29.74
CA GLN A 190 -3.97 -9.66 29.04
C GLN A 190 -5.40 -10.12 29.38
N PRO A 191 -6.28 -9.22 29.85
CA PRO A 191 -7.68 -9.58 30.13
C PRO A 191 -8.49 -9.77 28.84
N PHE A 192 -8.21 -8.97 27.81
CA PHE A 192 -9.06 -8.83 26.63
C PHE A 192 -9.12 -10.06 25.70
N PRO A 193 -8.00 -10.67 25.23
CA PRO A 193 -8.06 -11.69 24.18
C PRO A 193 -8.87 -12.94 24.56
N ARG A 194 -8.81 -13.34 25.84
CA ARG A 194 -9.51 -14.51 26.38
C ARG A 194 -11.03 -14.34 26.39
N THR A 195 -11.52 -13.11 26.51
CA THR A 195 -12.96 -12.87 26.45
C THR A 195 -13.47 -13.09 25.05
N VAL A 196 -12.63 -12.89 24.00
CA VAL A 196 -13.01 -12.96 22.58
C VAL A 196 -12.98 -14.38 22.01
N MET A 197 -11.88 -15.11 22.18
CA MET A 197 -11.78 -16.53 21.83
C MET A 197 -10.61 -17.19 22.56
N THR A 198 -10.60 -18.53 22.59
CA THR A 198 -9.49 -19.28 23.20
C THR A 198 -8.24 -19.24 22.32
N ARG A 199 -7.05 -19.33 22.95
CA ARG A 199 -5.76 -19.43 22.24
C ARG A 199 -5.77 -20.55 21.20
N ASN A 200 -6.25 -21.73 21.59
CA ASN A 200 -6.23 -22.90 20.72
C ASN A 200 -7.14 -22.70 19.51
N ARG A 201 -8.32 -22.07 19.68
CA ARG A 201 -9.19 -21.76 18.55
C ARG A 201 -8.57 -20.70 17.64
N PHE A 202 -8.00 -19.63 18.19
CA PHE A 202 -7.29 -18.62 17.41
C PHE A 202 -6.17 -19.23 16.56
N GLU A 203 -5.34 -20.09 17.14
CA GLU A 203 -4.24 -20.73 16.41
C GLU A 203 -4.74 -21.72 15.34
N LEU A 204 -5.87 -22.41 15.57
CA LEU A 204 -6.52 -23.24 14.56
C LEU A 204 -7.05 -22.42 13.39
N LEU A 205 -7.74 -21.31 13.66
CA LEU A 205 -8.20 -20.38 12.61
C LEU A 205 -7.00 -19.82 11.84
N LEU A 206 -5.94 -19.40 12.53
CA LEU A 206 -4.70 -18.94 11.88
C LEU A 206 -4.05 -20.03 11.02
N GLN A 207 -4.12 -21.30 11.45
CA GLN A 207 -3.59 -22.45 10.73
C GLN A 207 -4.39 -22.76 9.45
N TYR A 208 -5.71 -22.59 9.47
CA TYR A 208 -6.60 -22.92 8.35
C TYR A 208 -7.13 -21.71 7.57
N LEU A 209 -6.73 -20.49 7.93
CA LEU A 209 -7.08 -19.28 7.19
C LEU A 209 -6.69 -19.40 5.70
N HIS A 210 -7.67 -19.20 4.83
CA HIS A 210 -7.51 -19.34 3.38
C HIS A 210 -8.51 -18.45 2.61
N PHE A 211 -8.26 -18.23 1.32
CA PHE A 211 -8.98 -17.22 0.51
C PHE A 211 -9.31 -17.69 -0.91
N ALA A 212 -9.13 -18.98 -1.21
CA ALA A 212 -9.41 -19.54 -2.53
C ALA A 212 -9.57 -21.06 -2.45
N ASP A 213 -10.29 -21.65 -3.39
CA ASP A 213 -10.38 -23.10 -3.48
C ASP A 213 -9.12 -23.67 -4.15
N ASN A 214 -8.36 -24.52 -3.45
CA ASN A 214 -7.14 -25.11 -4.00
C ASN A 214 -7.38 -26.05 -5.20
N TYR A 215 -8.56 -26.65 -5.33
CA TYR A 215 -8.88 -27.52 -6.48
C TYR A 215 -9.09 -26.72 -7.76
N ASN A 216 -9.43 -25.43 -7.65
CA ASN A 216 -9.74 -24.54 -8.77
C ASN A 216 -8.63 -23.49 -9.04
N LEU A 217 -7.43 -23.67 -8.46
CA LEU A 217 -6.32 -22.76 -8.70
C LEU A 217 -5.68 -23.01 -10.07
N ASN A 218 -5.59 -21.96 -10.88
CA ASN A 218 -4.78 -21.97 -12.08
C ASN A 218 -3.28 -22.07 -11.70
N PRO A 219 -2.56 -23.14 -12.10
CA PRO A 219 -1.13 -23.30 -11.78
C PRO A 219 -0.24 -22.17 -12.31
N ASN A 220 -0.69 -21.48 -13.37
CA ASN A 220 0.03 -20.36 -13.97
C ASN A 220 -0.23 -19.03 -13.23
N ASP A 221 -1.28 -18.92 -12.41
CA ASP A 221 -1.49 -17.74 -11.56
C ASP A 221 -0.75 -17.89 -10.23
N ARG A 222 0.46 -17.34 -10.16
CA ARG A 222 1.30 -17.36 -8.95
C ARG A 222 0.65 -16.71 -7.73
N ILE A 223 -0.34 -15.85 -7.91
CA ILE A 223 -1.08 -15.22 -6.81
C ILE A 223 -2.52 -15.75 -6.68
N GLY A 224 -2.87 -16.86 -7.32
CA GLY A 224 -4.25 -17.39 -7.36
C GLY A 224 -4.88 -17.56 -5.97
N LYS A 225 -4.08 -17.86 -4.93
CA LYS A 225 -4.52 -17.97 -3.52
C LYS A 225 -5.08 -16.69 -2.90
N ILE A 226 -4.89 -15.54 -3.55
CA ILE A 226 -5.36 -14.23 -3.05
C ILE A 226 -6.00 -13.38 -4.14
N ARG A 227 -5.96 -13.84 -5.41
CA ARG A 227 -6.43 -13.08 -6.58
C ARG A 227 -7.83 -12.55 -6.40
N TYR A 228 -8.75 -13.42 -5.97
CA TYR A 228 -10.14 -13.05 -5.72
C TYR A 228 -10.26 -11.90 -4.71
N LEU A 229 -9.57 -12.01 -3.56
CA LEU A 229 -9.57 -10.96 -2.53
C LEU A 229 -9.01 -9.63 -3.06
N VAL A 230 -7.91 -9.66 -3.81
CA VAL A 230 -7.30 -8.45 -4.39
C VAL A 230 -8.27 -7.76 -5.35
N ASN A 231 -8.90 -8.52 -6.25
CA ASN A 231 -9.84 -7.96 -7.22
C ASN A 231 -11.06 -7.37 -6.52
N LEU A 232 -11.65 -8.10 -5.57
CA LEU A 232 -12.80 -7.63 -4.81
C LEU A 232 -12.48 -6.34 -4.03
N LEU A 233 -11.32 -6.25 -3.39
CA LEU A 233 -10.92 -5.02 -2.69
C LEU A 233 -10.66 -3.86 -3.65
N ASN A 234 -10.07 -4.09 -4.82
CA ASN A 234 -9.93 -3.04 -5.84
C ASN A 234 -11.30 -2.52 -6.28
N ASP A 235 -12.28 -3.41 -6.47
CA ASP A 235 -13.65 -3.02 -6.82
C ASP A 235 -14.33 -2.23 -5.70
N LYS A 236 -14.12 -2.62 -4.44
CA LYS A 236 -14.63 -1.87 -3.28
C LYS A 236 -13.96 -0.50 -3.13
N PHE A 237 -12.64 -0.42 -3.28
CA PHE A 237 -11.89 0.84 -3.10
C PHE A 237 -12.29 1.91 -4.12
N LYS A 238 -12.66 1.52 -5.35
CA LYS A 238 -13.17 2.46 -6.36
C LYS A 238 -14.68 2.72 -6.27
N ALA A 239 -15.46 1.82 -5.67
CA ALA A 239 -16.92 1.95 -5.60
C ALA A 239 -17.39 3.14 -4.75
N TYR A 240 -16.68 3.46 -3.65
CA TYR A 240 -17.17 4.42 -2.65
C TYR A 240 -16.43 5.77 -2.65
N TYR A 241 -15.25 5.85 -3.26
CA TYR A 241 -14.41 7.05 -3.23
C TYR A 241 -14.02 7.49 -4.64
N ALA A 242 -14.16 8.79 -4.92
CA ALA A 242 -13.72 9.42 -6.15
C ALA A 242 -12.40 10.17 -5.90
N PRO A 243 -11.35 9.91 -6.68
CA PRO A 243 -10.04 10.49 -6.43
C PRO A 243 -9.98 11.99 -6.70
N LYS A 244 -8.98 12.66 -6.12
CA LYS A 244 -8.65 14.05 -6.45
C LYS A 244 -7.92 14.13 -7.79
N VAL A 245 -7.69 15.35 -8.28
CA VAL A 245 -6.99 15.61 -9.55
C VAL A 245 -5.63 14.93 -9.59
N GLU A 246 -4.87 15.03 -8.49
CA GLU A 246 -3.56 14.43 -8.37
C GLU A 246 -3.61 12.94 -8.01
N LEU A 247 -2.90 12.15 -8.79
CA LEU A 247 -2.68 10.73 -8.59
C LEU A 247 -1.18 10.43 -8.53
N CYS A 248 -0.79 9.44 -7.74
CA CYS A 248 0.58 8.93 -7.73
C CYS A 248 0.59 7.43 -7.95
N VAL A 249 1.44 6.99 -8.88
CA VAL A 249 1.75 5.57 -9.09
C VAL A 249 3.16 5.31 -8.59
N ASP A 250 3.27 4.40 -7.63
CA ASP A 250 4.54 3.98 -7.06
C ASP A 250 4.38 2.58 -6.42
N GLU A 251 5.42 2.13 -5.72
CA GLU A 251 5.54 0.80 -5.17
C GLU A 251 5.60 0.76 -3.66
N SER A 252 4.86 -0.19 -3.10
CA SER A 252 4.93 -0.55 -1.69
C SER A 252 5.53 -1.93 -1.51
N MET A 253 6.15 -2.16 -0.36
CA MET A 253 6.80 -3.42 -0.04
C MET A 253 6.23 -4.01 1.25
N ILE A 254 5.59 -5.18 1.15
CA ILE A 254 5.16 -5.92 2.34
C ILE A 254 6.33 -6.78 2.84
N PRO A 255 6.86 -6.57 4.06
CA PRO A 255 8.03 -7.30 4.55
C PRO A 255 7.80 -8.81 4.59
N PHE A 256 8.55 -9.59 3.83
CA PHE A 256 8.39 -11.05 3.79
C PHE A 256 9.71 -11.74 3.41
N ARG A 257 10.14 -12.67 4.27
CA ARG A 257 11.36 -13.47 4.08
C ARG A 257 11.10 -14.95 3.79
N GLY A 258 9.84 -15.39 3.84
CA GLY A 258 9.48 -16.78 3.54
C GLY A 258 9.74 -17.16 2.08
N ARG A 259 9.51 -18.43 1.75
CA ARG A 259 9.68 -18.96 0.39
C ARG A 259 8.48 -18.57 -0.48
N VAL A 260 8.72 -17.72 -1.47
CA VAL A 260 7.78 -17.37 -2.53
C VAL A 260 8.57 -16.95 -3.76
N THR A 261 8.13 -17.34 -4.95
CA THR A 261 8.88 -17.20 -6.21
C THR A 261 9.06 -15.76 -6.67
N PHE A 262 8.13 -14.87 -6.32
CA PHE A 262 8.12 -13.47 -6.74
C PHE A 262 8.60 -12.49 -5.64
N ARG A 263 9.23 -13.01 -4.57
CA ARG A 263 9.83 -12.16 -3.53
C ARG A 263 10.84 -11.20 -4.14
N GLN A 264 10.72 -9.91 -3.83
CA GLN A 264 11.62 -8.88 -4.30
C GLN A 264 12.67 -8.52 -3.24
N TYR A 265 13.84 -8.09 -3.72
CA TYR A 265 14.86 -7.46 -2.91
C TYR A 265 15.00 -6.00 -3.34
N ASN A 266 14.91 -5.07 -2.40
CA ASN A 266 15.16 -3.66 -2.65
C ASN A 266 16.11 -3.12 -1.57
N LYS A 267 17.32 -2.74 -1.99
CA LYS A 267 18.39 -2.29 -1.08
C LYS A 267 18.04 -0.98 -0.35
N SER A 268 17.27 -0.09 -1.00
CA SER A 268 16.94 1.24 -0.49
C SER A 268 15.81 1.25 0.54
N LYS A 269 15.01 0.18 0.63
CA LYS A 269 13.91 0.09 1.61
C LYS A 269 14.41 -0.49 2.94
N ARG A 270 13.88 0.02 4.06
CA ARG A 270 14.17 -0.46 5.44
C ARG A 270 14.03 -1.98 5.55
N HIS A 271 12.93 -2.51 5.03
CA HIS A 271 12.71 -3.94 4.88
C HIS A 271 13.07 -4.40 3.47
N LYS A 272 14.33 -4.83 3.31
CA LYS A 272 14.90 -5.13 1.99
C LYS A 272 14.27 -6.31 1.25
N TYR A 273 13.54 -7.20 1.92
CA TYR A 273 12.90 -8.37 1.30
C TYR A 273 11.40 -8.33 1.53
N GLY A 274 10.62 -8.53 0.46
CA GLY A 274 9.18 -8.52 0.57
C GLY A 274 8.42 -8.88 -0.68
N ILE A 275 7.10 -8.68 -0.61
CA ILE A 275 6.18 -8.76 -1.74
C ILE A 275 5.98 -7.34 -2.23
N LYS A 276 6.36 -7.07 -3.48
CA LYS A 276 6.19 -5.77 -4.14
C LYS A 276 4.74 -5.63 -4.60
N LEU A 277 4.14 -4.49 -4.29
CA LEU A 277 2.85 -4.06 -4.80
C LEU A 277 3.07 -2.82 -5.66
N PHE A 278 2.40 -2.75 -6.79
CA PHE A 278 2.18 -1.49 -7.48
C PHE A 278 0.88 -0.88 -6.95
N LYS A 279 0.89 0.40 -6.61
CA LYS A 279 -0.27 1.12 -6.09
C LYS A 279 -0.53 2.36 -6.92
N VAL A 280 -1.80 2.73 -7.06
CA VAL A 280 -2.19 4.10 -7.40
C VAL A 280 -2.93 4.72 -6.21
N CYS A 281 -2.42 5.85 -5.74
CA CYS A 281 -2.94 6.58 -4.59
C CYS A 281 -3.33 8.01 -4.98
N THR A 282 -4.20 8.61 -4.17
CA THR A 282 -4.56 10.03 -4.25
C THR A 282 -4.48 10.64 -2.85
N ASN A 283 -4.24 11.95 -2.76
CA ASN A 283 -4.12 12.63 -1.48
C ASN A 283 -5.42 12.55 -0.65
N PRO A 284 -5.36 12.27 0.67
CA PRO A 284 -4.17 12.27 1.54
C PRO A 284 -3.51 10.89 1.73
N GLY A 285 -3.59 10.01 0.74
CA GLY A 285 -3.02 8.65 0.76
C GLY A 285 -4.04 7.54 0.60
N TYR A 286 -5.22 7.85 0.06
CA TYR A 286 -6.23 6.85 -0.26
C TYR A 286 -5.73 5.98 -1.41
N THR A 287 -5.71 4.66 -1.18
CA THR A 287 -5.26 3.68 -2.18
C THR A 287 -6.43 3.26 -3.05
N LEU A 288 -6.37 3.54 -4.35
CA LEU A 288 -7.46 3.29 -5.30
C LEU A 288 -7.40 1.89 -5.90
N LYS A 289 -6.21 1.45 -6.32
CA LYS A 289 -5.97 0.15 -6.95
C LYS A 289 -4.61 -0.38 -6.55
N ILE A 290 -4.54 -1.70 -6.38
CA ILE A 290 -3.32 -2.45 -6.08
C ILE A 290 -3.14 -3.56 -7.10
N GLN A 291 -1.92 -3.72 -7.60
CA GLN A 291 -1.50 -4.88 -8.36
C GLN A 291 -0.30 -5.56 -7.69
N VAL A 292 -0.43 -6.85 -7.39
CA VAL A 292 0.66 -7.63 -6.79
C VAL A 292 1.65 -8.02 -7.88
N TYR A 293 2.93 -7.77 -7.67
CA TYR A 293 3.96 -8.22 -8.59
C TYR A 293 4.14 -9.76 -8.52
N SER A 294 3.90 -10.45 -9.63
CA SER A 294 3.96 -11.93 -9.75
C SER A 294 5.24 -12.47 -10.41
N GLY A 295 6.17 -11.59 -10.84
CA GLY A 295 7.39 -11.98 -11.53
C GLY A 295 7.32 -11.81 -13.06
N LYS A 296 8.50 -11.61 -13.68
CA LYS A 296 8.67 -11.19 -15.08
C LYS A 296 8.01 -12.03 -16.18
N ASN A 297 7.67 -13.30 -15.94
CA ASN A 297 7.31 -14.26 -17.00
C ASN A 297 5.82 -14.61 -17.09
N ILE A 298 4.95 -13.99 -16.30
CA ILE A 298 3.50 -14.28 -16.31
C ILE A 298 2.69 -13.05 -16.73
N ASP A 299 3.16 -11.85 -16.37
CA ASP A 299 2.54 -10.59 -16.80
C ASP A 299 3.01 -10.22 -18.23
N ILE A 300 2.78 -11.11 -19.21
CA ILE A 300 3.12 -10.90 -20.63
C ILE A 300 2.49 -9.61 -21.16
N GLU A 301 1.33 -9.23 -20.62
CA GLU A 301 0.63 -8.00 -20.96
C GLU A 301 1.19 -6.74 -20.27
N ASN A 302 1.87 -6.85 -19.11
CA ASN A 302 2.24 -5.73 -18.23
C ASN A 302 3.73 -5.72 -17.82
N ASN A 303 4.64 -5.94 -18.77
CA ASN A 303 6.07 -6.05 -18.48
C ASN A 303 6.86 -4.73 -18.59
N THR A 304 6.30 -3.68 -19.19
CA THR A 304 6.96 -2.37 -19.28
C THR A 304 6.40 -1.41 -18.22
N PRO A 305 7.20 -0.47 -17.71
CA PRO A 305 6.72 0.54 -16.78
C PRO A 305 5.53 1.34 -17.34
N THR A 306 5.52 1.63 -18.64
CA THR A 306 4.41 2.30 -19.33
C THR A 306 3.11 1.51 -19.19
N LYS A 307 3.12 0.20 -19.52
CA LYS A 307 1.92 -0.64 -19.46
C LYS A 307 1.42 -0.83 -18.03
N ILE A 308 2.32 -0.93 -17.06
CA ILE A 308 1.95 -0.99 -15.64
C ILE A 308 1.14 0.26 -15.24
N VAL A 309 1.63 1.46 -15.58
CA VAL A 309 0.92 2.71 -15.26
C VAL A 309 -0.43 2.78 -15.95
N LEU A 310 -0.49 2.47 -17.26
CA LEU A 310 -1.73 2.48 -18.02
C LEU A 310 -2.75 1.44 -17.49
N SER A 311 -2.31 0.23 -17.13
CA SER A 311 -3.16 -0.81 -16.56
C SER A 311 -3.65 -0.48 -15.16
N LEU A 312 -2.83 0.18 -14.34
CA LEU A 312 -3.24 0.64 -13.01
C LEU A 312 -4.24 1.80 -13.07
N CYS A 313 -4.14 2.65 -14.09
CA CYS A 313 -4.92 3.88 -14.21
C CYS A 313 -6.02 3.81 -15.26
N ASP A 314 -6.28 2.65 -15.87
CA ASP A 314 -7.25 2.42 -16.95
C ASP A 314 -8.59 3.15 -16.77
N GLU A 315 -9.22 3.02 -15.60
CA GLU A 315 -10.52 3.65 -15.27
C GLU A 315 -10.40 5.12 -14.82
N LEU A 316 -9.17 5.63 -14.69
CA LEU A 316 -8.82 7.00 -14.29
C LEU A 316 -8.34 7.84 -15.49
N LEU A 317 -8.17 7.23 -16.66
CA LEU A 317 -7.81 7.94 -17.89
C LEU A 317 -8.99 8.76 -18.41
N ASN A 318 -8.71 9.72 -19.31
CA ASN A 318 -9.69 10.56 -20.01
C ASN A 318 -10.54 11.48 -19.12
N LYS A 319 -10.01 11.83 -17.95
CA LYS A 319 -10.72 12.59 -16.90
C LYS A 319 -10.00 13.86 -16.48
N GLY A 320 -8.89 14.21 -17.14
CA GLY A 320 -8.06 15.37 -16.80
C GLY A 320 -7.28 15.22 -15.49
N HIS A 321 -7.09 14.00 -14.99
CA HIS A 321 -6.20 13.73 -13.86
C HIS A 321 -4.75 14.12 -14.18
N THR A 322 -3.96 14.35 -13.12
CA THR A 322 -2.51 14.51 -13.20
C THR A 322 -1.84 13.33 -12.51
N ILE A 323 -1.21 12.45 -13.30
CA ILE A 323 -0.48 11.29 -12.78
C ILE A 323 0.98 11.68 -12.52
N ALA A 324 1.44 11.37 -11.31
CA ALA A 324 2.84 11.48 -10.92
C ALA A 324 3.48 10.10 -10.78
N THR A 325 4.68 9.93 -11.31
CA THR A 325 5.46 8.69 -11.13
C THR A 325 6.92 8.96 -10.80
N ASP A 326 7.60 7.94 -10.26
CA ASP A 326 9.04 7.96 -10.04
C ASP A 326 9.84 7.83 -11.35
N ASN A 327 11.17 7.81 -11.23
CA ASN A 327 12.08 7.72 -12.36
C ASN A 327 12.15 6.34 -13.05
N TRP A 328 11.67 5.27 -12.41
CA TRP A 328 11.56 3.94 -13.00
C TRP A 328 10.42 3.86 -14.01
N TYR A 329 9.33 4.61 -13.79
CA TYR A 329 8.22 4.72 -14.74
C TYR A 329 8.39 5.80 -15.80
N THR A 330 8.98 6.94 -15.42
CA THR A 330 8.94 8.15 -16.26
C THR A 330 9.70 7.98 -17.58
N SER A 331 8.98 8.14 -18.70
CA SER A 331 9.49 8.08 -20.07
C SER A 331 8.70 9.03 -20.99
N LEU A 332 9.28 9.38 -22.15
CA LEU A 332 8.54 10.13 -23.19
C LEU A 332 7.36 9.32 -23.75
N GLU A 333 7.53 8.00 -23.88
CA GLU A 333 6.47 7.08 -24.34
C GLU A 333 5.24 7.19 -23.44
N LEU A 334 5.42 7.06 -22.12
CA LEU A 334 4.34 7.19 -21.16
C LEU A 334 3.69 8.58 -21.20
N ALA A 335 4.49 9.64 -21.35
CA ALA A 335 3.97 11.00 -21.46
C ALA A 335 3.04 11.17 -22.67
N TYR A 336 3.41 10.62 -23.83
CA TYR A 336 2.55 10.64 -25.02
C TYR A 336 1.30 9.80 -24.85
N GLU A 337 1.40 8.58 -24.32
CA GLU A 337 0.23 7.72 -24.10
C GLU A 337 -0.77 8.36 -23.13
N LEU A 338 -0.31 9.01 -22.07
CA LEU A 338 -1.20 9.72 -21.14
C LEU A 338 -1.86 10.96 -21.79
N LEU A 339 -1.11 11.73 -22.58
CA LEU A 339 -1.67 12.86 -23.33
C LEU A 339 -2.71 12.44 -24.38
N LYS A 340 -2.52 11.28 -25.04
CA LYS A 340 -3.52 10.71 -25.96
C LYS A 340 -4.81 10.33 -25.24
N ASN A 341 -4.73 10.03 -23.95
CA ASN A 341 -5.84 9.65 -23.10
C ASN A 341 -6.28 10.80 -22.17
N ASP A 342 -6.19 12.05 -22.63
CA ASP A 342 -6.61 13.26 -21.91
C ASP A 342 -6.22 13.25 -20.41
N THR A 343 -4.96 12.88 -20.14
CA THR A 343 -4.39 12.75 -18.81
C THR A 343 -3.04 13.45 -18.75
N HIS A 344 -2.89 14.33 -17.76
CA HIS A 344 -1.62 15.01 -17.50
C HIS A 344 -0.63 14.07 -16.83
N PHE A 345 0.65 14.31 -17.10
CA PHE A 345 1.75 13.54 -16.55
C PHE A 345 2.86 14.43 -16.01
N LEU A 346 3.47 14.00 -14.91
CA LEU A 346 4.68 14.58 -14.37
C LEU A 346 5.52 13.51 -13.66
N GLY A 347 6.84 13.66 -13.65
CA GLY A 347 7.70 12.69 -12.97
C GLY A 347 9.17 13.04 -13.06
N THR A 348 9.96 12.44 -12.17
CA THR A 348 11.43 12.54 -12.19
C THR A 348 12.01 11.69 -13.30
N VAL A 349 13.09 12.10 -13.94
CA VAL A 349 13.67 11.40 -15.11
C VAL A 349 15.10 10.94 -14.80
N ARG A 350 15.45 9.71 -15.21
CA ARG A 350 16.86 9.24 -15.19
C ARG A 350 17.64 9.85 -16.36
N LYS A 351 18.87 10.30 -16.12
CA LYS A 351 19.73 10.95 -17.14
C LYS A 351 19.97 10.09 -18.38
N ASN A 352 19.98 8.76 -18.24
CA ASN A 352 20.23 7.81 -19.33
C ASN A 352 18.98 7.45 -20.15
N ARG A 353 17.81 8.07 -19.88
CA ARG A 353 16.62 7.83 -20.69
C ARG A 353 16.81 8.37 -22.11
N LYS A 354 16.34 7.60 -23.09
CA LYS A 354 16.43 7.95 -24.53
C LYS A 354 15.45 9.08 -24.89
N TYR A 355 15.76 9.79 -25.98
CA TYR A 355 14.91 10.80 -26.64
C TYR A 355 14.71 12.13 -25.90
N PHE A 356 15.30 12.29 -24.72
CA PHE A 356 15.33 13.56 -23.99
C PHE A 356 16.32 14.56 -24.61
N PRO A 357 16.08 15.88 -24.46
CA PRO A 357 16.94 16.91 -25.03
C PRO A 357 18.32 16.92 -24.35
N ARG A 358 19.38 16.58 -25.10
CA ARG A 358 20.77 16.56 -24.58
C ARG A 358 21.18 17.90 -23.96
N LYS A 359 20.78 19.02 -24.57
CA LYS A 359 21.03 20.37 -24.04
C LYS A 359 20.53 20.55 -22.61
N VAL A 360 19.41 19.93 -22.24
CA VAL A 360 18.88 19.98 -20.87
C VAL A 360 19.58 18.96 -19.98
N VAL A 361 19.66 17.70 -20.41
CA VAL A 361 20.17 16.58 -19.59
C VAL A 361 21.65 16.77 -19.23
N GLU A 362 22.46 17.20 -20.18
CA GLU A 362 23.92 17.36 -20.06
C GLU A 362 24.33 18.74 -19.51
N ALA A 363 23.39 19.67 -19.29
CA ALA A 363 23.71 21.01 -18.80
C ALA A 363 24.42 20.98 -17.44
N ASN A 364 25.54 21.70 -17.32
CA ASN A 364 26.24 21.89 -16.07
C ASN A 364 25.73 23.16 -15.39
N LEU A 365 24.99 22.96 -14.31
CA LEU A 365 24.32 24.05 -13.58
C LEU A 365 25.05 24.37 -12.28
N LYS A 366 24.97 25.63 -11.85
CA LYS A 366 25.20 26.07 -10.46
C LYS A 366 23.90 25.98 -9.66
N ARG A 367 23.99 25.99 -8.33
CA ARG A 367 22.81 25.94 -7.46
C ARG A 367 21.88 27.12 -7.76
N GLY A 368 20.59 26.83 -7.94
CA GLY A 368 19.55 27.78 -8.32
C GLY A 368 19.33 27.90 -9.83
N GLU A 369 20.29 27.51 -10.66
CA GLU A 369 20.16 27.55 -12.12
C GLU A 369 19.26 26.42 -12.64
N PHE A 370 18.67 26.66 -13.80
CA PHE A 370 17.88 25.66 -14.52
C PHE A 370 18.04 25.82 -16.03
N VAL A 371 17.75 24.75 -16.75
CA VAL A 371 17.57 24.74 -18.21
C VAL A 371 16.34 23.91 -18.50
N ALA A 372 15.51 24.36 -19.43
CA ALA A 372 14.31 23.64 -19.85
C ALA A 372 14.15 23.70 -21.36
N GLN A 373 13.53 22.66 -21.92
CA GLN A 373 13.05 22.66 -23.30
C GLN A 373 11.67 22.01 -23.37
N GLU A 374 10.88 22.46 -24.33
CA GLU A 374 9.52 22.01 -24.59
C GLU A 374 9.45 21.46 -26.01
N ASN A 375 8.66 20.41 -26.24
CA ASN A 375 8.40 19.90 -27.58
C ASN A 375 7.08 20.42 -28.16
N ASP A 376 6.78 20.07 -29.41
CA ASP A 376 5.57 20.55 -30.09
C ASP A 376 4.26 20.00 -29.50
N CYS A 377 4.33 18.97 -28.66
CA CYS A 377 3.18 18.41 -27.94
C CYS A 377 2.97 19.05 -26.55
N GLY A 378 3.77 20.04 -26.15
CA GLY A 378 3.68 20.67 -24.83
C GLY A 378 4.31 19.86 -23.70
N ILE A 379 5.17 18.90 -24.02
CA ILE A 379 5.95 18.17 -23.03
C ILE A 379 7.21 18.98 -22.71
N THR A 380 7.33 19.40 -21.45
CA THR A 380 8.49 20.12 -20.94
C THR A 380 9.43 19.18 -20.19
N VAL A 381 10.71 19.26 -20.51
CA VAL A 381 11.80 18.64 -19.77
C VAL A 381 12.63 19.74 -19.13
N LEU A 382 12.81 19.67 -17.82
CA LEU A 382 13.51 20.68 -17.04
C LEU A 382 14.58 20.03 -16.17
N LYS A 383 15.78 20.59 -16.21
CA LYS A 383 16.85 20.31 -15.26
C LYS A 383 17.04 21.52 -14.37
N TRP A 384 16.91 21.35 -13.07
CA TRP A 384 17.16 22.38 -12.07
C TRP A 384 18.15 21.86 -11.04
N LYS A 385 19.04 22.72 -10.56
CA LYS A 385 20.01 22.33 -9.55
C LYS A 385 19.69 22.97 -8.21
N ASP A 386 19.27 22.14 -7.27
CA ASP A 386 19.28 22.52 -5.86
C ASP A 386 20.60 22.08 -5.21
N LYS A 387 20.56 21.20 -4.20
CA LYS A 387 21.73 20.50 -3.70
C LYS A 387 22.27 19.48 -4.69
N ARG A 388 21.37 18.88 -5.49
CA ARG A 388 21.65 17.93 -6.56
C ARG A 388 20.86 18.32 -7.81
N ASP A 389 21.26 17.76 -8.94
CA ASP A 389 20.49 17.90 -10.18
C ASP A 389 19.13 17.21 -10.03
N VAL A 390 18.06 17.93 -10.31
CA VAL A 390 16.69 17.43 -10.41
C VAL A 390 16.29 17.51 -11.87
N LEU A 391 16.02 16.36 -12.49
CA LEU A 391 15.56 16.26 -13.87
C LEU A 391 14.10 15.82 -13.87
N MET A 392 13.24 16.61 -14.50
CA MET A 392 11.79 16.42 -14.51
C MET A 392 11.25 16.39 -15.93
N LEU A 393 10.17 15.65 -16.12
CA LEU A 393 9.29 15.74 -17.28
C LEU A 393 7.90 16.15 -16.80
N SER A 394 7.22 17.01 -17.56
CA SER A 394 5.79 17.24 -17.38
C SER A 394 5.09 17.59 -18.69
N THR A 395 3.82 17.23 -18.77
CA THR A 395 2.91 17.59 -19.88
C THR A 395 1.97 18.75 -19.51
N LYS A 396 2.06 19.24 -18.26
CA LYS A 396 1.17 20.26 -17.68
C LYS A 396 1.90 21.58 -17.38
N HIS A 397 3.21 21.50 -17.15
CA HIS A 397 4.03 22.60 -16.67
C HIS A 397 5.00 23.10 -17.73
N THR A 398 5.44 24.34 -17.56
CA THR A 398 6.52 24.96 -18.33
C THR A 398 7.75 25.16 -17.42
N ASP A 399 8.60 26.13 -17.74
CA ASP A 399 9.73 26.60 -16.93
C ASP A 399 9.36 27.59 -15.81
N LYS A 400 8.07 27.72 -15.46
CA LYS A 400 7.63 28.63 -14.40
C LYS A 400 8.11 28.18 -13.02
N PHE A 401 8.54 29.16 -12.21
CA PHE A 401 8.90 28.97 -10.81
C PHE A 401 7.88 29.61 -9.89
N THR A 402 7.72 29.02 -8.71
CA THR A 402 6.90 29.57 -7.63
C THR A 402 7.79 29.94 -6.45
N ARG A 403 7.52 31.10 -5.84
CA ARG A 403 8.16 31.51 -4.60
C ARG A 403 7.43 30.89 -3.42
N LEU A 404 8.16 30.18 -2.58
CA LEU A 404 7.66 29.53 -1.38
C LEU A 404 8.37 30.10 -0.16
N ASN A 405 7.73 30.01 1.00
CA ASN A 405 8.36 30.31 2.27
C ASN A 405 8.63 29.00 3.01
N VAL A 406 9.90 28.60 3.10
CA VAL A 406 10.33 27.39 3.78
C VAL A 406 11.11 27.81 5.02
N ARG A 407 10.57 27.52 6.20
CA ARG A 407 11.18 27.88 7.51
C ARG A 407 11.54 29.37 7.63
N GLY A 408 10.63 30.23 7.19
CA GLY A 408 10.84 31.69 7.22
C GLY A 408 11.79 32.23 6.15
N LYS A 409 12.34 31.37 5.28
CA LYS A 409 13.17 31.78 4.15
C LYS A 409 12.40 31.66 2.84
N ALA A 410 12.44 32.73 2.04
CA ALA A 410 11.90 32.69 0.70
C ALA A 410 12.81 31.85 -0.22
N VAL A 411 12.25 30.77 -0.77
CA VAL A 411 12.92 29.87 -1.72
C VAL A 411 12.14 29.88 -3.03
N GLN A 412 12.83 29.72 -4.16
CA GLN A 412 12.21 29.63 -5.47
C GLN A 412 12.41 28.22 -6.03
N LYS A 413 11.31 27.54 -6.39
CA LYS A 413 11.33 26.17 -6.93
C LYS A 413 10.52 26.09 -8.22
N PRO A 414 10.88 25.22 -9.18
CA PRO A 414 10.06 25.00 -10.37
C PRO A 414 8.65 24.54 -9.96
N ALA A 415 7.61 25.08 -10.59
CA ALA A 415 6.22 24.74 -10.27
C ALA A 415 5.97 23.21 -10.39
N MET A 416 6.57 22.58 -11.40
CA MET A 416 6.46 21.13 -11.61
C MET A 416 7.08 20.29 -10.49
N VAL A 417 8.10 20.79 -9.79
CA VAL A 417 8.72 20.10 -8.65
C VAL A 417 7.81 20.18 -7.43
N ILE A 418 7.16 21.33 -7.23
CA ILE A 418 6.21 21.53 -6.13
C ILE A 418 5.02 20.59 -6.29
N ASP A 419 4.43 20.55 -7.48
CA ASP A 419 3.28 19.68 -7.74
C ASP A 419 3.67 18.20 -7.75
N TYR A 420 4.88 17.85 -8.21
CA TYR A 420 5.42 16.49 -8.04
C TYR A 420 5.47 16.06 -6.58
N ASN A 421 6.04 16.90 -5.70
CA ASN A 421 6.16 16.58 -4.28
C ASN A 421 4.80 16.40 -3.62
N LYS A 422 3.79 17.21 -3.98
CA LYS A 422 2.41 17.04 -3.51
C LYS A 422 1.79 15.72 -3.97
N CYS A 423 1.98 15.33 -5.23
CA CYS A 423 1.44 14.06 -5.72
C CYS A 423 2.12 12.87 -5.05
N LYS A 424 3.46 12.87 -5.06
CA LYS A 424 4.31 11.79 -4.53
C LYS A 424 3.97 11.45 -3.07
N ALA A 425 3.69 12.46 -2.25
CA ALA A 425 3.35 12.29 -0.86
C ALA A 425 2.18 11.31 -0.62
N SER A 426 1.26 11.13 -1.56
CA SER A 426 0.11 10.24 -1.38
C SER A 426 0.49 8.76 -1.14
N VAL A 427 1.46 8.21 -1.88
CA VAL A 427 1.89 6.82 -1.63
C VAL A 427 2.70 6.72 -0.34
N ASP A 428 3.58 7.69 -0.09
CA ASP A 428 4.39 7.74 1.14
C ASP A 428 3.49 7.83 2.39
N MET A 429 2.46 8.67 2.39
CA MET A 429 1.45 8.76 3.46
C MET A 429 0.65 7.47 3.63
N SER A 430 0.27 6.80 2.54
CA SER A 430 -0.39 5.48 2.61
C SER A 430 0.50 4.46 3.34
N ASP A 431 1.77 4.39 2.97
CA ASP A 431 2.73 3.45 3.56
C ASP A 431 3.09 3.81 5.01
N GLN A 432 3.17 5.11 5.35
CA GLN A 432 3.37 5.58 6.71
C GLN A 432 2.16 5.23 7.61
N MET A 433 0.94 5.51 7.15
CA MET A 433 -0.29 5.26 7.91
C MET A 433 -0.55 3.77 8.15
N THR A 434 -0.14 2.92 7.21
CA THR A 434 -0.21 1.45 7.37
C THR A 434 0.85 0.90 8.33
N ALA A 435 1.98 1.60 8.51
CA ALA A 435 3.02 1.20 9.46
C ALA A 435 2.62 1.42 10.93
N TYR A 436 1.82 2.45 11.23
CA TYR A 436 1.35 2.72 12.59
C TYR A 436 0.44 1.61 13.11
N SER A 437 0.80 1.04 14.26
CA SER A 437 0.08 -0.07 14.90
C SER A 437 -0.19 -1.26 13.96
N THR A 438 0.74 -1.53 13.04
CA THR A 438 0.58 -2.58 12.03
C THR A 438 0.32 -3.95 12.68
N PRO A 439 -0.72 -4.70 12.29
CA PRO A 439 -1.03 -6.02 12.84
C PRO A 439 -0.18 -7.14 12.22
N LEU A 440 0.71 -6.81 11.28
CA LEU A 440 1.57 -7.80 10.64
C LEU A 440 2.44 -8.55 11.66
N ARG A 441 2.48 -9.88 11.52
CA ARG A 441 3.36 -10.78 12.28
C ARG A 441 4.27 -11.60 11.37
N LYS A 442 5.26 -12.25 11.98
CA LYS A 442 6.09 -13.26 11.31
C LYS A 442 5.18 -14.43 10.92
N THR A 443 5.24 -14.82 9.65
CA THR A 443 4.51 -15.99 9.12
C THR A 443 5.28 -16.58 7.95
N VAL A 444 5.10 -17.88 7.70
CA VAL A 444 5.67 -18.60 6.56
C VAL A 444 4.74 -18.60 5.34
N LYS A 445 3.46 -18.24 5.52
CA LYS A 445 2.45 -18.25 4.44
C LYS A 445 2.29 -16.84 3.87
N TRP A 446 2.80 -16.62 2.67
CA TRP A 446 2.84 -15.31 2.01
C TRP A 446 1.43 -14.71 1.81
N TYR A 447 0.47 -15.52 1.36
CA TYR A 447 -0.89 -15.06 1.02
C TYR A 447 -1.67 -14.60 2.25
N ARG A 448 -1.48 -15.24 3.42
CA ARG A 448 -2.07 -14.78 4.69
C ARG A 448 -1.53 -13.42 5.10
N LYS A 449 -0.22 -13.22 4.92
CA LYS A 449 0.41 -11.94 5.24
C LYS A 449 -0.13 -10.81 4.36
N LEU A 450 -0.24 -11.08 3.06
CA LEU A 450 -0.83 -10.14 2.11
C LEU A 450 -2.31 -9.88 2.42
N ALA A 451 -3.10 -10.90 2.74
CA ALA A 451 -4.50 -10.70 3.13
C ALA A 451 -4.65 -9.79 4.36
N ILE A 452 -3.85 -10.04 5.41
CA ILE A 452 -3.86 -9.22 6.63
C ILE A 452 -3.45 -7.79 6.33
N GLU A 453 -2.46 -7.58 5.45
CA GLU A 453 -2.10 -6.23 5.00
C GLU A 453 -3.28 -5.52 4.33
N LEU A 454 -3.91 -6.17 3.35
CA LEU A 454 -4.96 -5.54 2.57
C LEU A 454 -6.22 -5.26 3.41
N LEU A 455 -6.63 -6.22 4.24
CA LEU A 455 -7.83 -6.14 5.06
C LEU A 455 -7.64 -5.23 6.28
N LEU A 456 -6.50 -5.30 6.97
CA LEU A 456 -6.32 -4.66 8.28
C LEU A 456 -5.35 -3.47 8.29
N ASN A 457 -4.68 -3.18 7.17
CA ASN A 457 -3.90 -1.96 6.99
C ASN A 457 -4.51 -1.10 5.88
N THR A 458 -4.44 -1.54 4.62
CA THR A 458 -4.89 -0.71 3.50
C THR A 458 -6.36 -0.33 3.61
N ALA A 459 -7.27 -1.30 3.82
CA ALA A 459 -8.70 -1.00 3.95
C ALA A 459 -9.01 -0.14 5.18
N VAL A 460 -8.29 -0.32 6.29
CA VAL A 460 -8.43 0.52 7.51
C VAL A 460 -8.00 1.95 7.24
N VAL A 461 -6.88 2.18 6.53
CA VAL A 461 -6.42 3.52 6.17
C VAL A 461 -7.39 4.19 5.19
N ASN A 462 -7.86 3.47 4.17
CA ASN A 462 -8.87 3.98 3.25
C ASN A 462 -10.17 4.36 3.99
N ALA A 463 -10.66 3.50 4.89
CA ALA A 463 -11.85 3.76 5.69
C ALA A 463 -11.68 4.95 6.64
N LEU A 464 -10.50 5.09 7.26
CA LEU A 464 -10.14 6.27 8.07
C LEU A 464 -10.19 7.56 7.27
N ILE A 465 -9.65 7.55 6.04
CA ILE A 465 -9.68 8.72 5.15
C ILE A 465 -11.13 9.07 4.80
N MET A 466 -11.94 8.09 4.40
CA MET A 466 -13.36 8.33 4.10
C MET A 466 -14.11 8.89 5.31
N TYR A 467 -13.88 8.34 6.51
CA TYR A 467 -14.48 8.82 7.77
C TYR A 467 -14.11 10.27 8.05
N LYS A 468 -12.82 10.61 8.02
CA LYS A 468 -12.33 11.97 8.29
C LYS A 468 -12.88 12.99 7.29
N GLU A 469 -12.85 12.66 6.00
CA GLU A 469 -13.31 13.59 4.97
C GLU A 469 -14.83 13.78 4.99
N THR A 470 -15.60 12.74 5.32
CA THR A 470 -17.07 12.77 5.28
C THR A 470 -17.67 13.39 6.54
N THR A 471 -17.20 12.97 7.72
CA THR A 471 -17.74 13.45 9.00
C THR A 471 -17.09 14.74 9.48
N LYS A 472 -15.95 15.14 8.87
CA LYS A 472 -15.06 16.23 9.32
C LYS A 472 -14.54 16.06 10.75
N LYS A 473 -14.71 14.87 11.35
CA LYS A 473 -14.18 14.53 12.67
C LYS A 473 -12.75 14.06 12.54
N ASN A 474 -11.88 14.54 13.44
CA ASN A 474 -10.52 14.06 13.55
C ASN A 474 -10.42 12.91 14.56
N ILE A 475 -9.68 11.87 14.17
CA ILE A 475 -9.36 10.72 15.01
C ILE A 475 -7.96 10.21 14.65
N SER A 476 -7.22 9.71 15.64
CA SER A 476 -5.92 9.09 15.38
C SER A 476 -6.11 7.74 14.69
N VAL A 477 -5.12 7.27 13.93
CA VAL A 477 -5.18 5.91 13.37
C VAL A 477 -5.24 4.84 14.47
N VAL A 478 -4.63 5.11 15.62
CA VAL A 478 -4.62 4.22 16.79
C VAL A 478 -6.03 4.09 17.38
N ASP A 479 -6.71 5.22 17.60
CA ASP A 479 -8.08 5.24 18.13
C ASP A 479 -9.08 4.66 17.14
N TYR A 480 -8.92 4.96 15.85
CA TYR A 480 -9.75 4.37 14.80
C TYR A 480 -9.61 2.84 14.78
N ARG A 481 -8.38 2.31 14.85
CA ARG A 481 -8.11 0.88 14.98
C ARG A 481 -8.71 0.31 16.26
N LYS A 482 -8.64 1.03 17.39
CA LYS A 482 -9.24 0.61 18.66
C LYS A 482 -10.77 0.46 18.56
N ASN A 483 -11.44 1.40 17.91
CA ASN A 483 -12.89 1.29 17.65
C ASN A 483 -13.20 0.07 16.78
N LEU A 484 -12.44 -0.15 15.70
CA LEU A 484 -12.59 -1.35 14.88
C LEU A 484 -12.32 -2.65 15.64
N VAL A 485 -11.36 -2.69 16.56
CA VAL A 485 -11.14 -3.85 17.44
C VAL A 485 -12.40 -4.13 18.25
N GLN A 486 -13.02 -3.12 18.85
CA GLN A 486 -14.24 -3.29 19.63
C GLN A 486 -15.41 -3.78 18.76
N TYR A 487 -15.60 -3.17 17.60
CA TYR A 487 -16.63 -3.57 16.64
C TYR A 487 -16.47 -5.03 16.19
N LEU A 488 -15.29 -5.40 15.66
CA LEU A 488 -15.04 -6.73 15.11
C LEU A 488 -15.11 -7.83 16.18
N THR A 489 -14.62 -7.56 17.39
CA THR A 489 -14.60 -8.57 18.48
C THR A 489 -15.95 -8.78 19.16
N LYS A 490 -16.90 -7.87 18.98
CA LYS A 490 -18.30 -8.02 19.46
C LYS A 490 -19.19 -8.80 18.50
N SER A 491 -18.77 -9.06 17.27
CA SER A 491 -19.63 -9.69 16.25
C SER A 491 -20.17 -11.06 16.68
N GLY A 492 -21.48 -11.27 16.49
CA GLY A 492 -22.18 -12.52 16.81
C GLY A 492 -22.27 -12.83 18.31
N ARG A 493 -21.99 -11.86 19.18
CA ARG A 493 -22.23 -11.96 20.62
C ARG A 493 -23.52 -11.24 20.98
N PRO A 494 -24.32 -11.76 21.93
CA PRO A 494 -25.43 -10.99 22.47
C PRO A 494 -24.90 -9.67 23.04
N GLU A 495 -25.63 -8.57 22.80
CA GLU A 495 -25.39 -7.27 23.45
C GLU A 495 -25.54 -7.44 24.95
N THR A 496 -24.45 -7.81 25.60
CA THR A 496 -24.37 -7.92 27.04
C THR A 496 -23.91 -6.57 27.53
N GLY A 497 -24.87 -5.68 27.81
CA GLY A 497 -24.62 -4.53 28.66
C GLY A 497 -23.94 -5.01 29.94
N ASN A 498 -22.76 -4.46 30.24
CA ASN A 498 -22.02 -4.60 31.50
C ASN A 498 -22.40 -5.83 32.35
N LEU A 499 -22.19 -7.04 31.82
CA LEU A 499 -22.15 -8.20 32.71
C LEU A 499 -20.79 -8.16 33.40
N ALA A 500 -20.88 -7.73 34.65
CA ALA A 500 -19.84 -7.72 35.64
C ALA A 500 -19.01 -9.00 35.60
N LEU A 501 -17.80 -8.89 36.13
CA LEU A 501 -16.92 -9.96 36.57
C LEU A 501 -17.67 -10.94 37.48
N GLU A 502 -18.53 -11.79 36.94
CA GLU A 502 -19.17 -12.86 37.70
C GLU A 502 -18.18 -14.02 37.82
N LEU A 503 -17.49 -13.98 38.96
CA LEU A 503 -17.05 -15.11 39.78
C LEU A 503 -17.01 -16.46 39.04
N ARG A 504 -15.79 -16.88 38.68
CA ARG A 504 -15.50 -18.28 38.35
C ARG A 504 -16.17 -19.21 39.38
N PRO A 505 -16.92 -20.25 38.98
CA PRO A 505 -17.35 -21.27 39.91
C PRO A 505 -16.12 -21.92 40.55
N LYS A 506 -16.07 -21.96 41.90
CA LYS A 506 -14.99 -22.60 42.66
C LYS A 506 -14.82 -24.03 42.16
N ARG A 507 -13.58 -24.39 41.77
CA ARG A 507 -13.19 -25.78 41.48
C ARG A 507 -13.59 -26.68 42.65
N ARG A 508 -14.39 -27.72 42.38
CA ARG A 508 -14.65 -28.78 43.36
C ARG A 508 -13.33 -29.49 43.69
N LYS A 509 -12.90 -29.42 44.94
CA LYS A 509 -11.82 -30.26 45.47
C LYS A 509 -12.32 -31.71 45.43
N HIS A 510 -11.54 -32.60 44.83
CA HIS A 510 -11.78 -34.03 44.95
C HIS A 510 -11.19 -34.47 46.28
N GLU A 511 -12.02 -35.04 47.16
CA GLU A 511 -11.54 -35.70 48.37
C GLU A 511 -11.11 -37.12 48.01
N LEU A 512 -9.85 -37.43 48.29
CA LEU A 512 -9.31 -38.78 48.21
C LEU A 512 -9.82 -39.57 49.41
N VAL A 513 -10.77 -40.48 49.18
CA VAL A 513 -11.14 -41.49 50.16
C VAL A 513 -10.09 -42.60 50.11
N LYS A 514 -9.35 -42.82 51.20
CA LYS A 514 -8.50 -44.00 51.35
C LYS A 514 -9.39 -45.23 51.46
N LYS A 515 -9.09 -46.25 50.65
CA LYS A 515 -9.64 -47.60 50.80
C LYS A 515 -9.12 -48.26 52.07
#